data_AF-A0A382CQ12-F1
#
_entry.id   AF-A0A382CQ12-F1
#
_cell.length_a   1.000
_cell.length_b   1.000
_cell.length_c   1.000
_cell.angle_alpha   90.00
_cell.angle_beta   90.00
_cell.angle_gamma   90.00
#
_symmetry.space_group_name_H-M   'P 1'
#
loop_
_entity.id
_entity.type
_entity.pdbx_description
1 polymer ?
#
loop_
_entity_poly.entity_id
_entity_poly.type
_entity_poly.pdbx_seq_one_letter_code
_entity_poly.pdbx_strand_id
1 'polypeptide(L)'
;MKIRVKGIENQGARGKMDLNERSMIVLKSIIENYIKISEPVGSRTLSKAIGFKLSPATIRNIMSDLAESGYLIQTHTSAGRVPTDKAYRFYVDSISKKPAIPEQIKQKLSPVSNVQGTPVEDILSKAVHLLAELTKFACVVSTPKQSVSR
;
A
#
# COMPACT_ATOMS: atom_id res chain seq x y z
N MET A 1 25.66 -24.30 3.25
CA MET A 1 25.15 -23.27 4.17
C MET A 1 23.70 -22.97 3.79
N LYS A 2 22.72 -23.58 4.49
CA LYS A 2 21.27 -23.42 4.18
C LYS A 2 20.80 -22.08 4.72
N ILE A 3 20.48 -21.13 3.84
CA ILE A 3 19.79 -19.90 4.22
C ILE A 3 18.35 -20.29 4.54
N ARG A 4 18.07 -20.51 5.82
CA ARG A 4 16.72 -20.71 6.35
C ARG A 4 16.05 -19.35 6.37
N VAL A 5 15.27 -19.06 5.32
CA VAL A 5 14.33 -17.94 5.32
C VAL A 5 13.28 -18.29 6.36
N LYS A 6 13.44 -17.74 7.58
CA LYS A 6 12.43 -17.87 8.63
C LYS A 6 11.14 -17.34 8.05
N GLY A 7 10.12 -18.20 8.01
CA GLY A 7 8.78 -17.80 7.63
C GLY A 7 8.43 -16.57 8.44
N ILE A 8 8.11 -15.49 7.73
CA ILE A 8 7.28 -14.43 8.26
C ILE A 8 5.91 -15.06 8.50
N GLU A 9 5.81 -15.77 9.62
CA GLU A 9 4.55 -16.09 10.27
C GLU A 9 3.94 -14.75 10.66
N ASN A 10 3.14 -14.19 9.76
CA ASN A 10 2.40 -12.97 10.01
C ASN A 10 1.18 -13.32 10.91
N GLN A 11 1.49 -13.74 12.13
CA GLN A 11 0.55 -13.74 13.24
C GLN A 11 0.69 -12.39 13.94
N GLY A 12 -0.06 -11.40 13.46
CA GLY A 12 -0.07 -10.06 14.02
C GLY A 12 -1.17 -9.22 13.38
N ALA A 13 -2.25 -9.01 14.13
CA ALA A 13 -3.39 -8.15 13.83
C ALA A 13 -4.34 -8.61 12.71
N ARG A 14 -5.21 -9.58 13.04
CA ARG A 14 -6.63 -9.40 12.68
C ARG A 14 -7.12 -8.14 13.39
N GLY A 15 -6.84 -6.97 12.82
CA GLY A 15 -7.60 -5.76 13.11
C GLY A 15 -9.04 -6.08 12.74
N LYS A 16 -9.84 -6.42 13.73
CA LYS A 16 -11.27 -6.71 13.61
C LYS A 16 -11.91 -5.45 13.01
N MET A 17 -12.28 -5.50 11.73
CA MET A 17 -12.76 -4.36 10.97
C MET A 17 -14.27 -4.41 10.86
N ASP A 18 -14.96 -3.61 11.67
CA ASP A 18 -16.40 -3.36 11.62
C ASP A 18 -16.79 -2.46 10.44
N LEU A 19 -16.25 -2.72 9.24
CA LEU A 19 -16.73 -2.10 8.01
C LEU A 19 -17.47 -3.16 7.18
N ASN A 20 -18.74 -2.86 6.87
CA ASN A 20 -19.51 -3.66 5.94
C ASN A 20 -18.81 -3.67 4.56
N GLU A 21 -19.01 -4.76 3.81
CA GLU A 21 -18.43 -5.01 2.49
C GLU A 21 -18.62 -3.82 1.54
N ARG A 22 -19.81 -3.19 1.55
CA ARG A 22 -20.09 -1.99 0.73
C ARG A 22 -19.19 -0.80 1.10
N SER A 23 -19.01 -0.54 2.39
CA SER A 23 -18.15 0.54 2.88
C SER A 23 -16.68 0.26 2.56
N MET A 24 -16.27 -1.01 2.64
CA MET A 24 -14.93 -1.44 2.24
C MET A 24 -14.68 -1.22 0.75
N ILE A 25 -15.64 -1.57 -0.12
CA ILE A 25 -15.54 -1.32 -1.57
C ILE A 25 -15.43 0.18 -1.85
N VAL A 26 -16.29 1.01 -1.26
CA VAL A 26 -16.26 2.47 -1.45
C VAL A 26 -14.94 3.06 -0.97
N LEU A 27 -14.48 2.71 0.24
CA LEU A 27 -13.23 3.19 0.80
C LEU A 27 -12.03 2.81 -0.08
N LYS A 28 -11.97 1.56 -0.52
CA LYS A 28 -10.93 1.07 -1.42
C LYS A 28 -10.92 1.83 -2.75
N SER A 29 -12.09 2.02 -3.37
CA SER A 29 -12.19 2.78 -4.62
C SER A 29 -11.78 4.23 -4.47
N ILE A 30 -12.07 4.87 -3.33
CA ILE A 30 -11.61 6.24 -3.04
C ILE A 30 -10.09 6.28 -2.96
N ILE A 31 -9.48 5.37 -2.19
CA ILE A 31 -8.03 5.32 -2.00
C ILE A 31 -7.31 5.06 -3.33
N GLU A 32 -7.75 4.07 -4.10
CA GLU A 32 -7.16 3.75 -5.41
C GLU A 32 -7.29 4.91 -6.40
N ASN A 33 -8.40 5.65 -6.37
CA ASN A 33 -8.58 6.82 -7.23
C ASN A 33 -7.66 7.96 -6.76
N TYR A 34 -7.62 8.24 -5.46
CA TYR A 34 -6.78 9.30 -4.90
C TYR A 34 -5.29 9.05 -5.13
N ILE A 35 -4.80 7.80 -5.01
CA ILE A 35 -3.40 7.44 -5.32
C ILE A 35 -3.06 7.73 -6.79
N LYS A 36 -4.02 7.59 -7.71
CA LYS A 36 -3.79 7.77 -9.15
C LYS A 36 -3.77 9.24 -9.58
N ILE A 37 -4.67 10.06 -9.04
CA ILE A 37 -4.88 11.42 -9.54
C ILE A 37 -4.65 12.53 -8.52
N SER A 38 -4.50 12.21 -7.23
CA SER A 38 -4.33 13.17 -6.13
C SER A 38 -5.44 14.24 -6.02
N GLU A 39 -6.66 13.91 -6.46
CA GLU A 39 -7.82 14.81 -6.41
C GLU A 39 -8.90 14.30 -5.44
N PRO A 40 -9.63 15.19 -4.74
CA PRO A 40 -10.75 14.79 -3.89
C PRO A 40 -11.83 14.00 -4.65
N VAL A 41 -12.24 12.87 -4.10
CA VAL A 41 -13.13 11.94 -4.81
C VAL A 41 -14.58 12.19 -4.43
N GLY A 42 -15.44 12.38 -5.43
CA GLY A 42 -16.88 12.58 -5.26
C GLY A 42 -17.72 11.32 -5.53
N SER A 43 -18.93 11.28 -4.96
CA SER A 43 -19.83 10.12 -5.10
C SER A 43 -20.25 9.83 -6.54
N ARG A 44 -20.38 10.86 -7.39
CA ARG A 44 -20.71 10.72 -8.83
C ARG A 44 -19.57 10.03 -9.60
N THR A 45 -18.33 10.38 -9.29
CA THR A 45 -17.13 9.76 -9.89
C THR A 45 -17.05 8.29 -9.50
N LEU A 46 -17.25 7.98 -8.21
CA LEU A 46 -17.24 6.61 -7.70
C LEU A 46 -18.38 5.76 -8.26
N SER A 47 -19.59 6.32 -8.41
CA SER A 47 -20.73 5.57 -8.95
C SER A 47 -20.45 5.07 -10.38
N LYS A 48 -19.76 5.88 -11.20
CA LYS A 48 -19.31 5.47 -12.54
C LYS A 48 -18.23 4.38 -12.48
N ALA A 49 -17.29 4.47 -11.53
CA ALA A 49 -16.18 3.53 -11.40
C ALA A 49 -16.58 2.16 -10.80
N ILE A 50 -17.50 2.14 -9.83
CA ILE A 50 -17.96 0.93 -9.12
C ILE A 50 -18.99 0.16 -9.98
N GLY A 51 -19.61 0.82 -10.97
CA GLY A 51 -20.46 0.21 -11.98
C GLY A 51 -21.81 -0.27 -11.41
N PHE A 52 -22.85 0.56 -11.51
CA PHE A 52 -24.29 0.32 -11.21
C PHE A 52 -24.67 -0.35 -9.86
N LYS A 53 -23.72 -0.87 -9.07
CA LYS A 53 -23.98 -1.56 -7.79
C LYS A 53 -24.45 -0.60 -6.70
N LEU A 54 -24.06 0.68 -6.79
CA LEU A 54 -24.40 1.71 -5.81
C LEU A 54 -24.75 3.03 -6.49
N SER A 55 -25.86 3.63 -6.06
CA SER A 55 -26.27 4.95 -6.51
C SER A 55 -25.37 6.05 -5.92
N PRO A 56 -25.26 7.23 -6.56
CA PRO A 56 -24.52 8.36 -5.99
C PRO A 56 -25.00 8.79 -4.60
N ALA A 57 -26.29 8.64 -4.32
CA ALA A 57 -26.88 8.94 -3.01
C ALA A 57 -26.41 7.94 -1.95
N THR A 58 -26.44 6.64 -2.25
CA THR A 58 -25.93 5.59 -1.35
C THR A 58 -24.44 5.78 -1.06
N ILE A 59 -23.65 6.11 -2.09
CA ILE A 59 -22.21 6.37 -1.91
C ILE A 59 -21.98 7.60 -1.03
N ARG A 60 -22.77 8.68 -1.19
CA ARG A 60 -22.67 9.88 -0.34
C ARG A 60 -22.91 9.56 1.14
N ASN A 61 -23.91 8.70 1.44
CA ASN A 61 -24.19 8.27 2.81
C ASN A 61 -23.01 7.47 3.36
N ILE A 62 -22.54 6.45 2.63
CA ILE A 62 -21.37 5.65 3.04
C ILE A 62 -20.13 6.53 3.25
N MET A 63 -19.89 7.51 2.37
CA MET A 63 -18.77 8.45 2.53
C MET A 63 -18.92 9.33 3.78
N SER A 64 -20.14 9.63 4.21
CA SER A 64 -20.41 10.37 5.44
C SER A 64 -20.11 9.50 6.66
N ASP A 65 -20.60 8.26 6.68
CA ASP A 65 -20.32 7.29 7.75
C ASP A 65 -18.81 7.01 7.89
N LEU A 66 -18.11 6.88 6.76
CA LEU A 66 -16.65 6.72 6.72
C LEU A 66 -15.91 7.95 7.24
N ALA A 67 -16.46 9.15 7.02
CA ALA A 67 -15.89 10.38 7.54
C ALA A 67 -16.08 10.52 9.06
N GLU A 68 -17.28 10.22 9.56
CA GLU A 68 -17.56 10.15 11.01
C GLU A 68 -16.68 9.11 11.69
N SER A 69 -16.40 8.00 11.01
CA SER A 69 -15.48 6.96 11.48
C SER A 69 -13.99 7.33 11.36
N GLY A 70 -13.66 8.52 10.84
CA GLY A 70 -12.29 9.04 10.72
C GLY A 70 -11.45 8.46 9.58
N TYR A 71 -12.06 7.75 8.62
CA TYR A 71 -11.38 7.23 7.43
C TYR A 71 -11.26 8.26 6.32
N LEU A 72 -12.20 9.20 6.26
CA LEU A 72 -12.26 10.24 5.23
C LEU A 72 -12.35 11.61 5.87
N ILE A 73 -11.74 12.61 5.23
CA ILE A 73 -11.94 14.03 5.59
C ILE A 73 -12.40 14.82 4.38
N GLN A 74 -13.07 15.93 4.65
CA GLN A 74 -13.46 16.91 3.64
C GLN A 74 -12.48 18.07 3.69
N THR A 75 -11.87 18.40 2.55
CA THR A 75 -10.92 19.52 2.47
C THR A 75 -11.65 20.86 2.39
N HIS A 76 -12.77 20.92 1.66
CA HIS A 76 -13.66 22.09 1.56
C HIS A 76 -15.13 21.68 1.46
N THR A 77 -16.05 22.57 1.83
CA THR A 77 -17.51 22.36 1.87
C THR A 77 -18.11 21.83 0.56
N SER A 78 -17.48 22.11 -0.59
CA SER A 78 -17.87 21.65 -1.92
C SER A 78 -16.96 20.56 -2.52
N ALA A 79 -15.82 20.28 -1.91
CA ALA A 79 -14.86 19.31 -2.41
C ALA A 79 -15.29 17.87 -2.07
N GLY A 80 -14.79 16.92 -2.86
CA GLY A 80 -14.88 15.49 -2.54
C GLY A 80 -14.21 15.13 -1.22
N ARG A 81 -14.10 13.83 -0.93
CA ARG A 81 -13.42 13.36 0.27
C ARG A 81 -12.01 12.86 -0.08
N VAL A 82 -11.09 12.99 0.87
CA VAL A 82 -9.74 12.46 0.78
C VAL A 82 -9.49 11.42 1.88
N PRO A 83 -8.71 10.36 1.63
CA PRO A 83 -8.35 9.38 2.65
C PRO A 83 -7.47 10.00 3.74
N THR A 84 -7.68 9.57 4.98
CA THR A 84 -6.79 9.83 6.12
C THR A 84 -5.71 8.76 6.23
N ASP A 85 -4.73 8.97 7.12
CA ASP A 85 -3.73 7.94 7.46
C ASP A 85 -4.37 6.64 7.97
N LYS A 86 -5.48 6.75 8.70
CA LYS A 86 -6.28 5.60 9.16
C LYS A 86 -6.83 4.78 7.99
N ALA A 87 -7.30 5.45 6.93
CA ALA A 87 -7.75 4.79 5.72
C ALA A 87 -6.62 4.10 4.97
N TYR A 88 -5.46 4.73 4.84
CA TYR A 88 -4.30 4.08 4.23
C TYR A 88 -3.82 2.88 5.03
N ARG A 89 -3.80 2.97 6.36
CA ARG A 89 -3.47 1.84 7.24
C ARG A 89 -4.43 0.67 7.01
N PHE A 90 -5.74 0.94 7.09
CA PHE A 90 -6.77 -0.05 6.81
C PHE A 90 -6.59 -0.69 5.43
N TYR A 91 -6.33 0.12 4.41
CA TYR A 91 -6.16 -0.36 3.04
C TYR A 91 -4.97 -1.28 2.92
N VAL A 92 -3.81 -0.92 3.46
CA VAL A 92 -2.60 -1.76 3.47
C VAL A 92 -2.86 -3.06 4.22
N ASP A 93 -3.51 -3.01 5.38
CA ASP A 93 -3.83 -4.20 6.19
C ASP A 93 -4.83 -5.13 5.48
N SER A 94 -5.68 -4.59 4.61
CA SER A 94 -6.65 -5.36 3.80
C SER A 94 -6.02 -6.08 2.59
N ILE A 95 -4.74 -5.83 2.27
CA ILE A 95 -4.03 -6.48 1.15
C ILE A 95 -3.63 -7.91 1.58
N SER A 96 -4.60 -8.82 1.56
CA SER A 96 -4.38 -10.23 1.95
C SER A 96 -3.55 -11.02 0.93
N LYS A 97 -3.52 -10.60 -0.34
CA LYS A 97 -2.75 -11.27 -1.41
C LYS A 97 -1.61 -10.35 -1.84
N LYS A 98 -0.37 -10.84 -1.71
CA LYS A 98 0.79 -10.20 -2.33
C LYS A 98 0.52 -10.10 -3.84
N PRO A 99 0.46 -8.88 -4.42
CA PRO A 99 0.31 -8.75 -5.86
C PRO A 99 1.49 -9.45 -6.54
N ALA A 100 1.23 -10.09 -7.69
CA ALA A 100 2.30 -10.68 -8.48
C ALA A 100 3.28 -9.57 -8.89
N ILE A 101 4.57 -9.81 -8.71
CA ILE A 101 5.60 -8.88 -9.15
C ILE A 101 5.60 -8.89 -10.69
N PRO A 102 5.41 -7.73 -11.36
CA PRO A 102 5.49 -7.64 -12.82
C PRO A 102 6.82 -8.18 -13.35
N GLU A 103 6.78 -8.86 -14.49
CA GLU A 103 7.97 -9.51 -15.06
C GLU A 103 9.09 -8.51 -15.37
N GLN A 104 8.73 -7.29 -15.78
CA GLN A 104 9.68 -6.19 -16.02
C GLN A 104 10.50 -5.86 -14.76
N ILE A 105 9.87 -5.93 -13.57
CA ILE A 105 10.55 -5.69 -12.30
C ILE A 105 11.48 -6.87 -11.97
N LYS A 106 11.06 -8.11 -12.24
CA LYS A 106 11.91 -9.30 -12.03
C LYS A 106 13.16 -9.27 -12.92
N GLN A 107 13.01 -8.88 -14.18
CA GLN A 107 14.15 -8.73 -15.10
C GLN A 107 15.15 -7.69 -14.60
N LYS A 108 14.66 -6.55 -14.10
CA LYS A 108 15.51 -5.52 -13.48
C LYS A 108 16.20 -5.97 -12.19
N LEU A 109 15.62 -6.94 -11.47
CA LEU A 109 16.19 -7.52 -10.24
C LEU A 109 17.23 -8.63 -10.52
N SER A 110 17.19 -9.26 -11.70
CA SER A 110 18.12 -10.34 -12.09
C SER A 110 19.63 -10.02 -11.92
N PRO A 111 20.13 -8.79 -12.16
CA PRO A 111 21.56 -8.47 -12.03
C PRO A 111 22.03 -8.44 -10.57
N VAL A 112 21.12 -8.20 -9.61
CA VAL A 112 21.42 -8.18 -8.16
C VAL A 112 21.49 -9.60 -7.60
N SER A 113 20.93 -10.58 -8.30
CA SER A 113 20.85 -11.99 -7.88
C SER A 113 22.10 -12.81 -8.17
N ASN A 114 22.99 -12.33 -9.05
CA ASN A 114 24.19 -13.07 -9.46
C ASN A 114 25.42 -12.63 -8.63
N VAL A 115 25.56 -13.24 -7.45
CA VAL A 115 26.30 -12.70 -6.30
C VAL A 115 27.63 -13.43 -6.00
N GLN A 116 28.04 -14.42 -6.80
CA GLN A 116 29.26 -15.16 -6.47
C GLN A 116 30.49 -14.24 -6.47
N GLY A 117 31.10 -14.06 -5.29
CA GLY A 117 32.33 -13.27 -5.09
C GLY A 117 32.13 -11.76 -4.87
N THR A 118 30.91 -11.24 -4.78
CA THR A 118 30.67 -9.79 -4.52
C THR A 118 30.58 -9.48 -3.02
N PRO A 119 31.21 -8.39 -2.53
CA PRO A 119 31.03 -7.89 -1.17
C PRO A 119 29.55 -7.62 -0.84
N VAL A 120 29.16 -7.84 0.42
CA VAL A 120 27.77 -7.67 0.86
C VAL A 120 27.32 -6.22 0.70
N GLU A 121 28.22 -5.29 0.99
CA GLU A 121 28.03 -3.85 0.86
C GLU A 121 27.65 -3.45 -0.58
N ASP A 122 28.28 -4.06 -1.58
CA ASP A 122 28.02 -3.77 -2.99
C ASP A 122 26.65 -4.28 -3.43
N ILE A 123 26.23 -5.44 -2.94
CA ILE A 123 24.90 -5.99 -3.21
C ILE A 123 23.83 -5.09 -2.60
N LEU A 124 24.02 -4.69 -1.33
CA LEU A 124 23.09 -3.82 -0.62
C LEU A 124 23.01 -2.44 -1.29
N SER A 125 24.15 -1.89 -1.70
CA SER A 125 24.20 -0.63 -2.45
C SER A 125 23.41 -0.73 -3.76
N LYS A 126 23.62 -1.79 -4.56
CA LYS A 126 22.87 -2.03 -5.81
C LYS A 126 21.37 -2.20 -5.56
N ALA A 127 20.99 -2.95 -4.53
CA ALA A 127 19.59 -3.17 -4.17
C ALA A 127 18.89 -1.85 -3.78
N VAL A 128 19.54 -1.01 -2.97
CA VAL A 128 19.02 0.30 -2.55
C VAL A 128 18.82 1.23 -3.74
N HIS A 129 19.82 1.33 -4.62
CA HIS A 129 19.72 2.17 -5.82
C HIS A 129 18.56 1.71 -6.72
N LEU A 130 18.47 0.40 -6.97
CA LEU A 130 17.39 -0.16 -7.78
C LEU A 130 16.00 0.10 -7.16
N LEU A 131 15.86 -0.05 -5.84
CA LEU A 131 14.60 0.25 -5.15
C LEU A 131 14.24 1.73 -5.23
N ALA A 132 15.23 2.62 -5.07
CA ALA A 132 15.02 4.06 -5.20
C ALA A 132 14.57 4.42 -6.63
N GLU A 133 15.19 3.84 -7.64
CA GLU A 133 14.83 4.07 -9.04
C GLU A 133 13.43 3.56 -9.39
N LEU A 134 13.05 2.39 -8.87
CA LEU A 134 11.75 1.76 -9.14
C LEU A 134 10.61 2.47 -8.43
N THR A 135 10.83 2.86 -7.18
CA THR A 135 9.78 3.41 -6.32
C THR A 135 9.71 4.94 -6.38
N LYS A 136 10.77 5.60 -6.86
CA LYS A 136 10.97 7.06 -6.83
C LYS A 136 11.01 7.63 -5.40
N PHE A 137 11.36 6.81 -4.41
CA PHE A 137 11.53 7.23 -3.02
C PHE A 137 12.99 7.08 -2.56
N ALA A 138 13.35 7.86 -1.54
CA ALA A 138 14.61 7.66 -0.84
C ALA A 138 14.62 6.28 -0.16
N CYS A 139 15.71 5.55 -0.35
CA CYS A 139 15.91 4.22 0.22
C CYS A 139 17.16 4.22 1.10
N VAL A 140 17.06 3.60 2.28
CA VAL A 140 18.17 3.48 3.24
C VAL A 140 18.31 2.00 3.61
N VAL A 141 19.55 1.53 3.72
CA VAL A 141 19.89 0.18 4.19
C VAL A 141 20.77 0.27 5.44
N SER A 142 20.52 -0.62 6.39
CA SER A 142 21.34 -0.78 7.59
C SER A 142 21.80 -2.23 7.67
N THR A 143 23.10 -2.44 7.88
CA THR A 143 23.67 -3.76 8.15
C THR A 143 23.68 -4.04 9.65
N PRO A 144 23.50 -5.31 10.07
CA PRO A 144 23.64 -5.67 11.47
C PRO A 144 25.03 -5.28 11.96
N LYS A 145 25.11 -4.55 13.08
CA LYS A 145 26.38 -4.22 13.73
C LYS A 145 27.02 -5.53 14.18
N GLN A 146 28.24 -5.84 13.71
CA GLN A 146 28.98 -6.99 14.23
C GLN A 146 29.10 -6.82 15.76
N SER A 147 28.48 -7.72 16.52
CA SER A 147 28.77 -7.84 17.94
C SER A 147 30.21 -8.32 18.03
N VAL A 148 31.12 -7.42 18.40
CA VAL A 148 32.50 -7.77 18.70
C VAL A 148 32.43 -8.65 19.95
N SER A 149 32.33 -9.97 19.76
CA SER A 149 32.54 -10.93 20.84
C SER A 149 34.04 -10.94 21.08
N ARG A 150 34.46 -10.26 22.14
CA ARG A 150 35.79 -10.44 22.72
C ARG A 150 35.88 -11.80 23.41
#